data_AF-A0A2G1Y5Q8-F1
#
_entry.id   AF-A0A2G1Y5Q8-F1
#
_cell.length_a   1.000
_cell.length_b   1.000
_cell.length_c   1.000
_cell.angle_alpha   90.00
_cell.angle_beta   90.00
_cell.angle_gamma   90.00
#
_symmetry.space_group_name_H-M   'P 1'
#
loop_
_entity.id
_entity.type
_entity.pdbx_description
1 polymer ?
#
loop_
_entity_poly.entity_id
_entity_poly.type
_entity_poly.pdbx_seq_one_letter_code
_entity_poly.pdbx_strand_id
1 'polypeptide(L)'
;RHLQRTEVLEVEEFFSKGQKGSSAMPHKRNPILTENLTGLARLVRSAVTPALENVALWHERDISHSSVERGIGPDATIHLHFALHRLAGVMEKLVVYPENMLANLNKLGGLHNSQRIMLALTQKGMSREDAYRAVQTSAMASWRGEGDFQALLNTDSTVTDRLSSDEIGKMFDLAYHFKQVDEIFSRIFS
;
A
#
# COMPACT_ATOMS: atom_id res chain seq x y z
N ARG A 1 0.16 -0.31 -9.61
CA ARG A 1 0.34 1.11 -10.03
C ARG A 1 1.25 1.90 -9.09
N HIS A 2 0.82 2.29 -7.87
CA HIS A 2 1.65 3.14 -6.99
C HIS A 2 3.02 2.55 -6.64
N LEU A 3 3.06 1.25 -6.38
CA LEU A 3 4.27 0.51 -6.04
C LEU A 3 5.26 0.35 -7.20
N GLN A 4 4.85 0.63 -8.45
CA GLN A 4 5.70 0.58 -9.65
C GLN A 4 6.22 1.97 -10.06
N ARG A 5 5.87 3.03 -9.33
CA ARG A 5 6.46 4.35 -9.60
C ARG A 5 7.98 4.28 -9.39
N THR A 6 8.73 5.05 -10.19
CA THR A 6 10.20 5.05 -10.18
C THR A 6 10.79 5.31 -8.79
N GLU A 7 10.13 6.14 -7.97
CA GLU A 7 10.61 6.49 -6.62
C GLU A 7 10.32 5.42 -5.57
N VAL A 8 9.53 4.40 -5.91
CA VAL A 8 9.08 3.31 -5.01
C VAL A 8 9.64 1.97 -5.50
N LEU A 9 9.28 1.54 -6.71
CA LEU A 9 9.76 0.32 -7.37
C LEU A 9 9.76 -0.94 -6.49
N GLU A 10 8.72 -1.13 -5.68
CA GLU A 10 8.58 -2.32 -4.83
C GLU A 10 7.99 -3.50 -5.60
N VAL A 11 7.18 -3.20 -6.62
CA VAL A 11 6.61 -4.21 -7.52
C VAL A 11 6.60 -3.70 -8.95
N GLU A 12 6.58 -4.61 -9.91
CA GLU A 12 6.51 -4.29 -11.33
C GLU A 12 5.66 -5.31 -12.10
N GLU A 13 4.79 -4.85 -13.00
CA GLU A 13 4.14 -5.70 -13.99
C GLU A 13 5.20 -6.38 -14.88
N PHE A 14 5.07 -7.70 -15.07
CA PHE A 14 6.02 -8.46 -15.88
C PHE A 14 6.18 -7.86 -17.28
N PHE A 15 7.43 -7.57 -17.65
CA PHE A 15 7.79 -7.02 -18.95
C PHE A 15 8.30 -8.13 -19.86
N SER A 16 7.52 -8.51 -20.86
CA SER A 16 7.84 -9.64 -21.74
C SER A 16 8.97 -9.33 -22.72
N LYS A 17 9.73 -10.34 -23.13
CA LYS A 17 10.82 -10.19 -24.11
C LYS A 17 10.24 -9.65 -25.43
N GLY A 18 10.76 -8.51 -25.89
CA GLY A 18 10.30 -7.83 -27.11
C GLY A 18 9.14 -6.85 -26.91
N GLN A 19 8.60 -6.73 -25.69
CA GLN A 19 7.62 -5.70 -25.36
C GLN A 19 8.26 -4.31 -25.50
N LYS A 20 7.52 -3.38 -26.10
CA LYS A 20 7.92 -1.96 -26.16
C LYS A 20 7.14 -1.20 -25.07
N GLY A 21 7.85 -0.56 -24.16
CA GLY A 21 7.22 0.23 -23.09
C GLY A 21 6.92 1.68 -23.50
N SER A 22 7.57 2.18 -24.55
CA SER A 22 7.32 3.48 -25.20
C SER A 22 7.85 3.47 -26.62
N SER A 23 7.34 4.33 -27.49
CA SER A 23 7.83 4.51 -28.87
C SER A 23 9.23 5.13 -28.93
N ALA A 24 9.56 6.02 -27.98
CA ALA A 24 10.80 6.81 -28.00
C ALA A 24 11.73 6.58 -26.80
N MET A 25 11.26 5.90 -25.75
CA MET A 25 12.00 5.74 -24.50
C MET A 25 12.18 4.26 -24.13
N PRO A 26 13.32 3.63 -24.50
CA PRO A 26 13.56 2.19 -24.31
C PRO A 26 13.55 1.74 -22.85
N HIS A 27 13.85 2.63 -21.90
CA HIS A 27 13.88 2.33 -20.46
C HIS A 27 12.50 2.36 -19.80
N LYS A 28 11.45 2.84 -20.48
CA LYS A 28 10.16 3.10 -19.85
C LYS A 28 9.42 1.79 -19.57
N ARG A 29 9.18 1.47 -18.30
CA ARG A 29 8.33 0.35 -17.86
C ARG A 29 7.09 0.89 -17.16
N ASN A 30 5.93 0.71 -17.78
CA ASN A 30 4.66 1.29 -17.30
C ASN A 30 3.71 0.19 -16.83
N PRO A 31 2.89 0.45 -15.80
CA PRO A 31 1.85 -0.46 -15.33
C PRO A 31 0.60 -0.43 -16.24
N ILE A 32 0.76 -0.68 -17.55
CA ILE A 32 -0.31 -0.48 -18.55
C ILE A 32 -1.48 -1.45 -18.35
N LEU A 33 -1.24 -2.64 -17.81
CA LEU A 33 -2.29 -3.63 -17.60
C LEU A 33 -3.19 -3.17 -16.44
N THR A 34 -2.61 -2.71 -15.33
CA THR A 34 -3.38 -2.22 -14.18
C THR A 34 -3.98 -0.83 -14.42
N GLU A 35 -3.41 0.00 -15.30
CA GLU A 35 -4.06 1.20 -15.82
C GLU A 35 -5.30 0.87 -16.66
N ASN A 36 -5.21 -0.13 -17.54
CA ASN A 36 -6.35 -0.62 -18.30
C ASN A 36 -7.46 -1.20 -17.38
N LEU A 37 -7.09 -2.00 -16.37
CA LEU A 37 -8.04 -2.50 -15.36
C LEU A 37 -8.79 -1.38 -14.64
N THR A 38 -8.10 -0.26 -14.36
CA THR A 38 -8.74 0.94 -13.78
C THR A 38 -9.82 1.51 -14.71
N GLY A 39 -9.58 1.51 -16.02
CA GLY A 39 -10.55 1.92 -17.03
C GLY A 39 -11.76 0.99 -17.12
N LEU A 40 -11.51 -0.33 -17.19
CA LEU A 40 -12.58 -1.34 -17.22
C LEU A 40 -13.49 -1.25 -16.00
N ALA A 41 -12.93 -1.01 -14.81
CA ALA A 41 -13.72 -0.82 -13.60
C ALA A 41 -14.69 0.39 -13.70
N ARG A 42 -14.32 1.44 -14.46
CA ARG A 42 -15.23 2.58 -14.72
C ARG A 42 -16.39 2.17 -15.63
N LEU A 43 -16.13 1.38 -16.67
CA LEU A 43 -17.15 0.85 -17.59
C LEU A 43 -18.11 -0.13 -16.90
N VAL A 44 -17.60 -1.02 -16.04
CA VAL A 44 -18.47 -1.91 -15.27
C VAL A 44 -19.36 -1.11 -14.33
N ARG A 45 -18.83 -0.08 -13.66
CA ARG A 45 -19.64 0.79 -12.78
C ARG A 45 -20.67 1.63 -13.54
N SER A 46 -20.44 2.01 -14.81
CA SER A 46 -21.43 2.78 -15.56
C SER A 46 -22.72 2.00 -15.86
N ALA A 47 -22.70 0.66 -15.73
CA ALA A 47 -23.91 -0.15 -15.82
C ALA A 47 -24.81 -0.05 -14.58
N VAL A 48 -24.28 0.40 -13.42
CA VAL A 48 -25.03 0.40 -12.14
C VAL A 48 -26.23 1.33 -12.18
N THR A 49 -26.03 2.60 -12.56
CA THR A 49 -27.12 3.59 -12.61
C THR A 49 -28.28 3.14 -13.50
N PRO A 50 -28.09 2.81 -14.80
CA PRO A 50 -29.20 2.37 -15.64
C PRO A 50 -29.81 1.04 -15.18
N ALA A 51 -29.04 0.14 -14.56
CA ALA A 51 -29.61 -1.07 -13.96
C ALA A 51 -30.53 -0.77 -12.76
N LEU A 52 -30.19 0.23 -11.93
CA LEU A 52 -31.06 0.65 -10.83
C LEU A 52 -32.32 1.37 -11.32
N GLU A 53 -32.20 2.17 -12.38
CA GLU A 53 -33.35 2.84 -13.00
C GLU A 53 -34.34 1.83 -13.61
N ASN A 54 -33.88 0.66 -14.05
CA ASN A 54 -34.73 -0.43 -14.55
C ASN A 54 -35.64 -1.08 -13.48
N VAL A 55 -35.47 -0.79 -12.18
CA VAL A 55 -36.23 -1.46 -11.10
C VAL A 55 -37.67 -0.97 -11.01
N ALA A 56 -37.92 0.33 -11.21
CA ALA A 56 -39.22 0.95 -10.96
C ALA A 56 -40.18 0.86 -12.15
N LEU A 57 -40.42 -0.36 -12.64
CA LEU A 57 -41.33 -0.62 -13.76
C LEU A 57 -42.80 -0.36 -13.39
N TRP A 58 -43.62 -0.02 -14.38
CA TRP A 58 -45.02 0.36 -14.16
C TRP A 58 -45.94 -0.87 -14.12
N HIS A 59 -46.78 -0.96 -13.09
CA HIS A 59 -47.81 -2.00 -12.88
C HIS A 59 -47.25 -3.43 -12.98
N GLU A 60 -47.84 -4.31 -13.80
CA GLU A 60 -47.37 -5.69 -13.98
C GLU A 60 -46.02 -5.78 -14.72
N ARG A 61 -45.72 -4.79 -15.58
CA ARG A 61 -44.43 -4.54 -16.28
C ARG A 61 -44.59 -3.54 -17.43
N ASP A 62 -43.54 -2.74 -17.66
CA ASP A 62 -43.25 -2.14 -18.97
C ASP A 62 -41.93 -2.73 -19.54
N ILE A 63 -41.61 -2.43 -20.80
CA ILE A 63 -40.49 -3.06 -21.54
C ILE A 63 -39.24 -2.16 -21.66
N SER A 64 -39.21 -1.00 -20.99
CA SER A 64 -38.11 -0.02 -21.10
C SER A 64 -36.75 -0.60 -20.75
N HIS A 65 -36.69 -1.47 -19.74
CA HIS A 65 -35.50 -2.19 -19.31
C HIS A 65 -34.84 -3.01 -20.43
N SER A 66 -35.61 -3.51 -21.41
CA SER A 66 -35.13 -4.41 -22.45
C SER A 66 -34.06 -3.78 -23.35
N SER A 67 -34.20 -2.51 -23.72
CA SER A 67 -33.19 -1.82 -24.55
C SER A 67 -31.91 -1.52 -23.77
N VAL A 68 -32.04 -1.18 -22.48
CA VAL A 68 -30.93 -0.94 -21.56
C VAL A 68 -30.14 -2.23 -21.32
N GLU A 69 -30.81 -3.32 -20.97
CA GLU A 69 -30.20 -4.63 -20.67
C GLU A 69 -29.46 -5.24 -21.86
N ARG A 70 -29.94 -4.99 -23.08
CA ARG A 70 -29.23 -5.39 -24.32
C ARG A 70 -27.88 -4.69 -24.47
N GLY A 71 -27.73 -3.48 -23.94
CA GLY A 71 -26.45 -2.77 -23.89
C GLY A 71 -25.63 -3.21 -22.68
N ILE A 72 -26.13 -2.94 -21.47
CA ILE A 72 -25.32 -3.09 -20.25
C ILE A 72 -25.05 -4.55 -19.88
N GLY A 73 -25.92 -5.49 -20.23
CA GLY A 73 -25.78 -6.90 -19.86
C GLY A 73 -24.54 -7.54 -20.50
N PRO A 74 -24.47 -7.59 -21.85
CA PRO A 74 -23.29 -8.09 -22.55
C PRO A 74 -22.02 -7.29 -22.22
N ASP A 75 -22.10 -5.95 -22.22
CA ASP A 75 -20.92 -5.11 -22.03
C ASP A 75 -20.34 -5.28 -20.62
N ALA A 76 -21.15 -5.24 -19.56
CA ALA A 76 -20.65 -5.38 -18.21
C ALA A 76 -20.03 -6.76 -17.96
N THR A 77 -20.66 -7.83 -18.47
CA THR A 77 -20.17 -9.20 -18.29
C THR A 77 -18.87 -9.46 -19.08
N ILE A 78 -18.77 -9.00 -20.33
CA ILE A 78 -17.56 -9.12 -21.15
C ILE A 78 -16.41 -8.30 -20.55
N HIS A 79 -16.65 -7.05 -20.15
CA HIS A 79 -15.63 -6.20 -19.53
C HIS A 79 -15.12 -6.81 -18.21
N LEU A 80 -16.03 -7.32 -17.37
CA LEU A 80 -15.65 -7.93 -16.10
C LEU A 80 -14.87 -9.24 -16.31
N HIS A 81 -15.32 -10.11 -17.20
CA HIS A 81 -14.61 -11.34 -17.53
C HIS A 81 -13.18 -11.07 -17.99
N PHE A 82 -13.02 -10.12 -18.92
CA PHE A 82 -11.71 -9.72 -19.40
C PHE A 82 -10.84 -9.10 -18.30
N ALA A 83 -11.42 -8.25 -17.45
CA ALA A 83 -10.70 -7.65 -16.32
C ALA A 83 -10.20 -8.70 -15.33
N LEU A 84 -11.02 -9.69 -14.99
CA LEU A 84 -10.64 -10.77 -14.07
C LEU A 84 -9.50 -11.62 -14.63
N HIS A 85 -9.61 -12.07 -15.89
CA HIS A 85 -8.56 -12.88 -16.52
C HIS A 85 -7.25 -12.08 -16.65
N ARG A 86 -7.31 -10.80 -16.98
CA ARG A 86 -6.14 -9.93 -17.04
C ARG A 86 -5.53 -9.72 -15.65
N LEU A 87 -6.33 -9.46 -14.63
CA LEU A 87 -5.86 -9.29 -13.26
C LEU A 87 -5.18 -10.56 -12.74
N ALA A 88 -5.77 -11.73 -12.97
CA ALA A 88 -5.17 -13.02 -12.61
C ALA A 88 -3.78 -13.17 -13.24
N GLY A 89 -3.64 -12.90 -14.54
CA GLY A 89 -2.35 -12.94 -15.23
C GLY A 89 -1.33 -11.90 -14.74
N VAL A 90 -1.79 -10.72 -14.31
CA VAL A 90 -0.91 -9.72 -13.65
C VAL A 90 -0.41 -10.27 -12.32
N MET A 91 -1.28 -10.82 -11.49
CA MET A 91 -0.91 -11.34 -10.16
C MET A 91 0.01 -12.56 -10.25
N GLU A 92 -0.23 -13.46 -11.21
CA GLU A 92 0.60 -14.65 -11.43
C GLU A 92 2.05 -14.31 -11.79
N LYS A 93 2.27 -13.20 -12.50
CA LYS A 93 3.58 -12.81 -13.02
C LYS A 93 4.17 -11.57 -12.34
N LEU A 94 3.52 -11.04 -11.31
CA LEU A 94 3.92 -9.80 -10.68
C LEU A 94 5.34 -9.93 -10.13
N VAL A 95 6.24 -9.04 -10.55
CA VAL A 95 7.61 -9.01 -10.06
C VAL A 95 7.62 -8.25 -8.74
N VAL A 96 8.20 -8.85 -7.71
CA VAL A 96 8.32 -8.26 -6.37
C VAL A 96 9.80 -8.03 -6.06
N TYR A 97 10.13 -6.86 -5.51
CA TYR A 97 11.49 -6.46 -5.15
C TYR A 97 11.61 -6.26 -3.63
N PRO A 98 11.84 -7.34 -2.83
CA PRO A 98 11.97 -7.23 -1.37
C PRO A 98 13.06 -6.26 -0.93
N GLU A 99 14.17 -6.20 -1.66
CA GLU A 99 15.27 -5.28 -1.35
C GLU A 99 14.88 -3.82 -1.49
N ASN A 100 14.06 -3.48 -2.50
CA ASN A 100 13.55 -2.12 -2.66
C ASN A 100 12.53 -1.78 -1.57
N MET A 101 11.70 -2.74 -1.16
CA MET A 101 10.77 -2.56 -0.02
C MET A 101 11.53 -2.25 1.27
N LEU A 102 12.59 -3.01 1.56
CA LEU A 102 13.42 -2.79 2.75
C LEU A 102 14.18 -1.46 2.66
N ALA A 103 14.73 -1.13 1.49
CA ALA A 103 15.40 0.15 1.27
C ALA A 103 14.44 1.35 1.45
N ASN A 104 13.21 1.25 0.94
CA ASN A 104 12.19 2.29 1.12
C ASN A 104 11.78 2.45 2.58
N LEU A 105 11.60 1.35 3.31
CA LEU A 105 11.30 1.36 4.75
C LEU A 105 12.39 2.08 5.55
N ASN A 106 13.65 1.87 5.17
CA ASN A 106 14.83 2.44 5.81
C ASN A 106 15.22 3.84 5.30
N LYS A 107 14.54 4.36 4.27
CA LYS A 107 14.87 5.64 3.62
C LYS A 107 14.87 6.84 4.57
N LEU A 108 14.13 6.72 5.66
CA LEU A 108 14.00 7.74 6.71
C LEU A 108 14.72 7.34 8.00
N GLY A 109 15.74 6.48 7.94
CA GLY A 109 16.61 6.17 9.09
C GLY A 109 15.85 5.60 10.29
N GLY A 110 14.81 4.79 10.08
CA GLY A 110 14.06 4.15 11.16
C GLY A 110 13.03 5.04 11.88
N LEU A 111 12.71 6.24 11.36
CA LEU A 111 11.70 7.15 11.95
C LEU A 111 10.32 6.51 12.18
N HIS A 112 9.99 5.46 11.42
CA HIS A 112 8.76 4.68 11.60
C HIS A 112 8.67 4.00 12.98
N ASN A 113 9.80 3.80 13.68
CA ASN A 113 9.86 3.24 15.03
C ASN A 113 9.58 4.25 16.15
N SER A 114 9.42 5.54 15.83
CA SER A 114 9.20 6.63 16.82
C SER A 114 8.05 6.34 17.80
N GLN A 115 6.96 5.74 17.33
CA GLN A 115 5.83 5.38 18.19
C GLN A 115 6.22 4.36 19.27
N ARG A 116 7.09 3.38 18.94
CA ARG A 116 7.53 2.36 19.90
C ARG A 116 8.35 2.99 21.02
N ILE A 117 9.24 3.91 20.67
CA ILE A 117 10.05 4.67 21.64
C ILE A 117 9.14 5.48 22.57
N MET A 118 8.18 6.23 22.01
CA MET A 118 7.25 7.05 22.79
C MET A 118 6.45 6.20 23.78
N LEU A 119 5.89 5.08 23.32
CA LEU A 119 5.13 4.18 24.19
C LEU A 119 6.00 3.60 25.31
N ALA A 120 7.24 3.20 25.01
CA ALA A 120 8.15 2.68 26.02
C ALA A 120 8.50 3.73 27.09
N LEU A 121 8.74 4.99 26.71
CA LEU A 121 8.95 6.08 27.66
C LEU A 121 7.74 6.28 28.58
N THR A 122 6.51 6.22 28.03
CA THR A 122 5.30 6.30 28.86
C THR A 122 5.17 5.13 29.82
N GLN A 123 5.52 3.91 29.40
CA GLN A 123 5.53 2.72 30.26
C GLN A 123 6.59 2.82 31.37
N LYS A 124 7.66 3.61 31.17
CA LYS A 124 8.67 3.94 32.18
C LYS A 124 8.28 5.16 33.02
N GLY A 125 7.02 5.57 33.00
CA GLY A 125 6.47 6.62 33.86
C GLY A 125 6.71 8.05 33.38
N MET A 126 6.98 8.26 32.09
CA MET A 126 6.99 9.60 31.49
C MET A 126 5.55 10.01 31.10
N SER A 127 5.21 11.29 31.21
CA SER A 127 3.92 11.77 30.69
C SER A 127 3.90 11.60 29.16
N ARG A 128 2.71 11.41 28.58
CA ARG A 128 2.57 11.26 27.13
C ARG A 128 3.07 12.49 26.36
N GLU A 129 2.85 13.68 26.92
CA GLU A 129 3.28 14.94 26.32
C GLU A 129 4.81 15.07 26.33
N ASP A 130 5.45 14.76 27.45
CA ASP A 130 6.91 14.80 27.56
C ASP A 130 7.56 13.74 26.66
N ALA A 131 7.01 12.52 26.63
CA ALA A 131 7.49 11.45 25.75
C ALA A 131 7.38 11.81 24.27
N TYR A 132 6.28 12.47 23.88
CA TYR A 132 6.12 12.97 22.52
C TYR A 132 7.19 14.03 22.19
N ARG A 133 7.41 15.02 23.05
CA ARG A 133 8.40 16.09 22.83
C ARG A 133 9.83 15.55 22.77
N ALA A 134 10.17 14.61 23.64
CA ALA A 134 11.48 13.95 23.65
C ALA A 134 11.74 13.25 22.31
N VAL A 135 10.83 12.36 21.90
CA VAL A 135 10.98 11.62 20.63
C VAL A 135 10.93 12.54 19.41
N GLN A 136 10.07 13.55 19.42
CA GLN A 136 9.95 14.52 18.33
C GLN A 136 11.27 15.26 18.08
N THR A 137 12.01 15.59 19.13
CA THR A 137 13.28 16.31 19.02
C THR A 137 14.29 15.50 18.21
N SER A 138 14.55 14.24 18.58
CA SER A 138 15.45 13.35 17.84
C SER A 138 14.91 13.01 16.44
N ALA A 139 13.59 12.85 16.30
CA ALA A 139 12.96 12.53 15.03
C ALA A 139 13.13 13.67 14.00
N MET A 140 12.92 14.92 14.43
CA MET A 140 13.07 16.09 13.56
C MET A 140 14.54 16.35 13.20
N ALA A 141 15.48 16.06 14.10
CA ALA A 141 16.92 16.10 13.80
C ALA A 141 17.29 15.07 12.72
N SER A 142 16.81 13.82 12.86
CA SER A 142 17.05 12.79 11.84
C SER A 142 16.45 13.16 10.48
N TRP A 143 15.24 13.72 10.46
CA TRP A 143 14.60 14.22 9.24
C TRP A 143 15.41 15.31 8.53
N ARG A 144 16.09 16.17 9.28
CA ARG A 144 16.98 17.22 8.74
C ARG A 144 18.35 16.68 8.30
N GLY A 145 18.62 15.39 8.48
CA GLY A 145 19.89 14.76 8.12
C GLY A 145 21.00 14.97 9.16
N GLU A 146 20.66 15.31 10.40
CA GLU A 146 21.62 15.56 11.48
C GLU A 146 22.17 14.25 12.10
N GLY A 147 21.63 13.09 11.72
CA GLY A 147 22.08 11.79 12.17
C GLY A 147 21.05 10.69 12.00
N ASP A 148 21.47 9.45 12.26
CA ASP A 148 20.56 8.31 12.35
C ASP A 148 19.63 8.44 13.57
N PHE A 149 18.36 8.10 13.43
CA PHE A 149 17.36 8.30 14.49
C PHE A 149 17.70 7.49 15.74
N GLN A 150 18.15 6.25 15.60
CA GLN A 150 18.55 5.42 16.72
C GLN A 150 19.77 6.01 17.44
N ALA A 151 20.76 6.49 16.69
CA ALA A 151 21.94 7.15 17.26
C ALA A 151 21.56 8.42 18.04
N LEU A 152 20.68 9.26 17.47
CA LEU A 152 20.23 10.49 18.12
C LEU A 152 19.50 10.21 19.45
N LEU A 153 18.63 9.20 19.48
CA LEU A 153 17.95 8.76 20.71
C LEU A 153 18.94 8.30 21.80
N ASN A 154 20.07 7.68 21.42
CA ASN A 154 21.11 7.24 22.35
C ASN A 154 21.96 8.38 22.92
N THR A 155 21.82 9.59 22.37
CA THR A 155 22.54 10.79 22.85
C THR A 155 21.63 11.76 23.61
N ASP A 156 20.32 11.56 23.56
CA ASP A 156 19.34 12.42 24.21
C ASP A 156 19.09 11.95 25.65
N SER A 157 19.57 12.72 26.63
CA SER A 157 19.41 12.39 28.05
C SER A 157 17.95 12.23 28.46
N THR A 158 17.02 12.97 27.83
CA THR A 158 15.59 12.84 28.13
C THR A 158 15.05 11.44 27.80
N VAL A 159 15.68 10.75 26.85
CA VAL A 159 15.36 9.36 26.47
C VAL A 159 16.21 8.38 27.27
N THR A 160 17.53 8.58 27.34
CA THR A 160 18.46 7.62 27.95
C THR A 160 18.35 7.53 29.47
N ASP A 161 17.81 8.55 30.14
CA ASP A 161 17.51 8.50 31.57
C ASP A 161 16.43 7.45 31.92
N ARG A 162 15.65 6.99 30.92
CA ARG A 162 14.55 6.03 31.10
C ARG A 162 14.71 4.74 30.29
N LEU A 163 15.42 4.79 29.16
CA LEU A 163 15.63 3.66 28.27
C LEU A 163 17.12 3.44 28.04
N SER A 164 17.57 2.21 28.27
CA SER A 164 18.94 1.78 27.93
C SER A 164 19.13 1.66 26.41
N SER A 165 20.39 1.69 25.97
CA SER A 165 20.74 1.52 24.55
C SER A 165 20.24 0.19 23.96
N ASP A 166 20.26 -0.88 24.76
CA ASP A 166 19.72 -2.20 24.38
C ASP A 166 18.19 -2.16 24.21
N GLU A 167 17.47 -1.51 25.13
CA GLU A 167 16.02 -1.32 25.01
C GLU A 167 15.67 -0.52 23.76
N ILE A 168 16.41 0.57 23.48
CA ILE A 168 16.24 1.36 22.25
C ILE A 168 16.49 0.47 21.03
N GLY A 169 17.58 -0.29 20.99
CA GLY A 169 17.92 -1.17 19.86
C GLY A 169 16.83 -2.20 19.54
N LYS A 170 16.25 -2.83 20.56
CA LYS A 170 15.12 -3.77 20.40
C LYS A 170 13.87 -3.12 19.79
N MET A 171 13.72 -1.80 19.89
CA MET A 171 12.60 -1.08 19.28
C MET A 171 12.76 -0.82 17.78
N PHE A 172 13.97 -1.05 17.24
CA PHE A 172 14.25 -0.99 15.80
C PHE A 172 14.21 -2.35 15.12
N ASP A 173 13.95 -3.44 15.86
CA ASP A 173 13.76 -4.77 15.30
C ASP A 173 12.41 -4.90 14.57
N LEU A 174 12.47 -5.22 13.27
CA LEU A 174 11.31 -5.43 12.39
C LEU A 174 10.48 -6.65 12.78
N ALA A 175 11.07 -7.68 13.42
CA ALA A 175 10.36 -8.89 13.82
C ALA A 175 9.15 -8.57 14.72
N TYR A 176 9.22 -7.49 15.50
CA TYR A 176 8.10 -6.99 16.30
C TYR A 176 6.83 -6.74 15.47
N HIS A 177 6.97 -6.24 14.24
CA HIS A 177 5.86 -5.95 13.35
C HIS A 177 5.30 -7.20 12.66
N PHE A 178 6.06 -8.30 12.64
CA PHE A 178 5.64 -9.55 12.01
C PHE A 178 4.96 -10.54 12.97
N LYS A 179 4.91 -10.25 14.28
CA LYS A 179 4.41 -11.15 15.33
C LYS A 179 2.96 -11.65 15.17
N GLN A 180 2.17 -11.04 14.28
CA GLN A 180 0.78 -11.43 14.00
C GLN A 180 0.57 -11.91 12.55
N VAL A 181 1.63 -12.00 11.74
CA VAL A 181 1.50 -12.40 10.34
C VAL A 181 0.93 -13.82 10.25
N ASP A 182 1.47 -14.78 11.00
CA ASP A 182 1.00 -16.17 10.96
C ASP A 182 -0.47 -16.31 11.41
N GLU A 183 -0.87 -15.55 12.42
CA GLU A 183 -2.26 -15.51 12.91
C GLU A 183 -3.23 -14.90 11.87
N ILE A 184 -2.77 -13.94 11.07
CA ILE A 184 -3.59 -13.39 9.98
C ILE A 184 -3.71 -14.43 8.85
N PHE A 185 -2.62 -15.12 8.50
CA PHE A 185 -2.64 -16.15 7.47
C PHE A 185 -3.50 -17.34 7.87
N SER A 186 -3.45 -17.78 9.13
CA SER A 186 -4.30 -18.88 9.62
C SER A 186 -5.77 -18.54 9.42
N ARG A 187 -6.23 -17.36 9.86
CA ARG A 187 -7.64 -16.94 9.71
C ARG A 187 -8.16 -16.86 8.28
N ILE A 188 -7.28 -16.68 7.29
CA ILE A 188 -7.66 -16.54 5.87
C ILE A 188 -7.63 -17.89 5.14
N PHE A 189 -6.67 -18.77 5.48
CA PHE A 189 -6.37 -19.98 4.70
C PHE A 189 -6.61 -21.31 5.42
N SER A 190 -7.00 -21.31 6.71
CA SER A 190 -7.48 -22.51 7.43
C SER A 190 -8.99 -22.63 7.36
#